data_AF-A0A5D4SAH8-F1
#
_entry.id   AF-A0A5D4SAH8-F1
#
_cell.length_a   1.000
_cell.length_b   1.000
_cell.length_c   1.000
_cell.angle_alpha   90.00
_cell.angle_beta   90.00
_cell.angle_gamma   90.00
#
_symmetry.space_group_name_H-M   'P 1'
#
loop_
_entity.id
_entity.type
_entity.pdbx_description
1 polymer ?
#
loop_
_entity_poly.entity_id
_entity_poly.type
_entity_poly.pdbx_seq_one_letter_code
_entity_poly.pdbx_strand_id
1 'polypeptide(L)' 'MMSKSEIENQIIEMISEISEQNLNYSDIYTPFDELEVDSLMALELSVHIEREFGVYLDEEDLVKISCINDLFLIIDERL' A
#
# COMPACT_ATOMS: atom_id res chain seq x y z
N MET A 1 1.49 -18.70 -6.67
CA MET A 1 0.49 -17.65 -6.91
C MET A 1 0.05 -17.21 -5.54
N MET A 2 0.41 -16.00 -5.12
CA MET A 2 -0.05 -15.47 -3.84
C MET A 2 -1.56 -15.34 -3.87
N SER A 3 -2.19 -15.65 -2.75
CA SER A 3 -3.61 -15.44 -2.52
C SER A 3 -3.88 -13.98 -2.18
N LYS A 4 -5.11 -13.53 -2.43
CA LYS A 4 -5.57 -12.16 -2.17
C LYS A 4 -5.22 -11.68 -0.75
N SER A 5 -5.48 -12.54 0.24
CA SER A 5 -5.19 -12.26 1.65
C SER A 5 -3.69 -12.17 1.97
N GLU A 6 -2.82 -12.84 1.21
CA GLU A 6 -1.37 -12.74 1.42
C GLU A 6 -0.83 -11.39 0.93
N ILE A 7 -1.36 -10.87 -0.19
CA ILE A 7 -1.01 -9.54 -0.70
C ILE A 7 -1.51 -8.46 0.27
N GLU A 8 -2.76 -8.57 0.72
CA GLU A 8 -3.34 -7.63 1.71
C GLU A 8 -2.49 -7.59 2.99
N ASN A 9 -2.12 -8.75 3.54
CA ASN A 9 -1.29 -8.80 4.74
C ASN A 9 0.11 -8.21 4.52
N GLN A 10 0.76 -8.48 3.39
CA GLN A 10 2.07 -7.92 3.09
C GLN A 10 2.04 -6.40 2.95
N ILE A 11 1.01 -5.86 2.29
CA ILE A 11 0.85 -4.41 2.17
C ILE A 11 0.66 -3.79 3.56
N ILE A 12 -0.20 -4.38 4.41
CA ILE A 12 -0.44 -3.88 5.77
C ILE A 12 0.85 -3.90 6.60
N GLU A 13 1.63 -4.98 6.54
CA GLU A 13 2.92 -5.09 7.22
C GLU A 13 3.91 -4.03 6.71
N MET A 14 4.02 -3.86 5.39
CA MET A 14 4.91 -2.88 4.78
C MET A 14 4.56 -1.44 5.19
N ILE A 15 3.27 -1.07 5.17
CA ILE A 15 2.85 0.27 5.59
C ILE A 15 3.02 0.43 7.10
N SER A 16 2.80 -0.61 7.90
CA SER A 16 3.07 -0.60 9.34
C SER A 16 4.53 -0.33 9.66
N GLU A 17 5.44 -0.93 8.89
CA GLU A 17 6.89 -0.71 9.03
C GLU A 17 7.29 0.70 8.63
N ILE A 18 6.79 1.22 7.50
CA ILE A 18 7.12 2.57 7.00
C ILE A 18 6.55 3.66 7.91
N SER A 19 5.30 3.50 8.36
CA SER A 19 4.62 4.49 9.19
C SER A 19 4.94 4.35 10.68
N GLU A 20 5.73 3.35 11.07
CA GLU A 20 6.01 2.96 12.47
C GLU A 20 4.74 2.75 13.30
N GLN A 21 3.63 2.37 12.66
CA GLN A 21 2.32 2.16 13.29
C GLN A 21 1.92 0.70 13.25
N ASN A 22 1.10 0.28 14.22
CA ASN A 22 0.54 -1.07 14.23
C ASN A 22 -0.78 -1.07 13.45
N LEU A 23 -0.70 -1.18 12.13
CA LEU A 23 -1.87 -1.28 11.27
C LEU A 23 -2.39 -2.72 11.23
N ASN A 24 -3.67 -2.84 10.99
CA ASN A 24 -4.34 -4.12 10.90
C ASN A 24 -5.41 -4.09 9.81
N TYR A 25 -6.04 -5.24 9.56
CA TYR A 25 -7.01 -5.36 8.47
C TYR A 25 -8.22 -4.43 8.60
N SER A 26 -8.54 -3.95 9.81
CA SER A 26 -9.58 -2.93 10.00
C SER A 26 -9.22 -1.58 9.38
N ASP A 27 -7.93 -1.29 9.24
CA ASP A 27 -7.42 0.00 8.80
C ASP A 27 -7.30 0.11 7.27
N ILE A 28 -7.69 -0.94 6.52
CA ILE A 28 -7.48 -0.96 5.06
C ILE A 28 -8.26 0.13 4.32
N TYR A 29 -9.39 0.56 4.89
CA TYR A 29 -10.22 1.64 4.37
C TYR A 29 -9.93 2.98 5.04
N THR A 30 -8.99 3.01 6.00
CA THR A 30 -8.59 4.24 6.67
C THR A 30 -7.76 5.08 5.70
N PRO A 31 -8.10 6.37 5.53
CA PRO A 31 -7.33 7.26 4.67
C PRO A 31 -5.87 7.38 5.14
N PHE A 32 -4.94 7.49 4.19
CA PHE A 32 -3.53 7.72 4.49
C PHE A 32 -3.28 9.00 5.30
N ASP A 33 -4.07 10.04 5.09
CA ASP A 33 -4.04 11.26 5.90
C ASP A 33 -4.34 10.97 7.39
N GLU A 34 -5.23 10.02 7.70
CA GLU A 34 -5.55 9.61 9.07
C GLU A 34 -4.50 8.64 9.65
N LEU A 35 -3.82 7.89 8.79
CA LEU A 35 -2.69 7.03 9.14
C LEU A 35 -1.36 7.80 9.22
N GLU A 36 -1.39 9.13 9.18
CA GLU A 36 -0.19 9.99 9.16
C GLU A 36 0.84 9.61 8.06
N VAL A 37 0.38 9.00 6.98
CA VAL A 37 1.20 8.62 5.83
C VAL A 37 1.37 9.84 4.93
N ASP A 38 2.59 10.36 4.86
CA ASP A 38 2.90 11.52 4.04
C ASP A 38 3.27 11.15 2.59
N SER A 39 3.45 12.17 1.74
CA SER A 39 3.85 11.98 0.34
C SER A 39 5.22 11.32 0.15
N LEU A 40 6.11 11.42 1.14
CA LEU A 40 7.44 10.79 1.09
C LEU A 40 7.30 9.29 1.40
N MET A 41 6.51 8.94 2.42
CA MET A 41 6.15 7.57 2.75
C MET A 41 5.40 6.89 1.61
N ALA A 42 4.51 7.58 0.91
CA ALA A 42 3.83 7.06 -0.28
C ALA A 42 4.81 6.72 -1.42
N LEU A 43 5.85 7.54 -1.61
CA LEU A 43 6.91 7.27 -2.58
C LEU A 43 7.81 6.10 -2.13
N GLU A 44 8.09 6.00 -0.84
CA GLU A 44 8.84 4.85 -0.30
C GLU A 44 8.06 3.54 -0.46
N LEU A 45 6.75 3.59 -0.23
CA LEU A 45 5.83 2.49 -0.45
C LEU A 45 5.84 2.05 -1.91
N SER A 46 5.78 2.98 -2.87
CA SER A 46 5.80 2.60 -4.30
C SER A 46 7.08 1.89 -4.71
N VAL A 47 8.23 2.31 -4.18
CA VAL A 47 9.51 1.64 -4.41
C VAL A 47 9.52 0.22 -3.82
N HIS A 48 8.93 0.02 -2.64
CA HIS A 48 8.84 -1.31 -2.04
C HIS A 48 7.88 -2.21 -2.81
N ILE A 49 6.73 -1.68 -3.25
CA ILE A 49 5.74 -2.40 -4.06
C ILE A 49 6.35 -2.88 -5.38
N GLU A 50 7.11 -2.01 -6.05
CA GLU A 50 7.81 -2.36 -7.28
C GLU A 50 8.83 -3.49 -7.06
N ARG A 51 9.53 -3.48 -5.93
CA ARG A 51 10.53 -4.51 -5.59
C ARG A 51 9.92 -5.85 -5.21
N GLU A 52 8.86 -5.85 -4.41
CA GLU A 52 8.23 -7.07 -3.88
C GLU A 52 7.28 -7.71 -4.91
N PHE A 53 6.49 -6.90 -5.61
CA PHE A 53 5.45 -7.39 -6.53
C PHE A 53 5.80 -7.20 -8.01
N GLY A 54 6.84 -6.43 -8.34
CA GLY A 54 7.15 -6.09 -9.74
C GLY A 54 6.16 -5.09 -10.36
N VAL A 55 5.35 -4.42 -9.53
CA VAL A 55 4.32 -3.47 -9.98
C VAL A 55 4.85 -2.05 -9.84
N TYR A 56 5.03 -1.37 -10.97
CA TYR A 56 5.37 0.05 -10.99
C TYR A 56 4.13 0.90 -10.74
N LEU A 57 4.20 1.83 -9.78
CA LEU A 57 3.17 2.83 -9.51
C LEU A 57 3.68 4.19 -10.03
N ASP A 58 2.93 4.79 -10.95
CA ASP A 58 3.26 6.10 -11.48
C ASP A 58 2.69 7.24 -10.60
N GLU A 59 2.97 8.50 -10.96
CA GLU A 59 2.44 9.64 -10.23
C GLU A 59 0.90 9.69 -10.23
N GLU A 60 0.24 9.23 -11.30
CA GLU A 60 -1.23 9.23 -11.34
C GLU A 60 -1.81 8.19 -10.39
N ASP A 61 -1.17 7.03 -10.27
CA ASP A 61 -1.52 5.99 -9.30
C ASP A 61 -1.35 6.54 -7.88
N LEU A 62 -0.21 7.17 -7.57
CA LEU A 62 0.06 7.74 -6.26
C LEU A 62 -0.94 8.84 -5.86
N VAL A 63 -1.43 9.63 -6.82
CA VAL A 63 -2.46 10.65 -6.58
C VAL A 63 -3.86 10.03 -6.40
N LYS A 64 -4.12 8.84 -6.96
CA LYS A 64 -5.41 8.14 -6.83
C LYS A 64 -5.51 7.32 -5.56
N ILE A 65 -4.39 6.90 -4.97
CA ILE A 65 -4.38 6.09 -3.76
C ILE A 65 -4.72 6.99 -2.57
N SER A 66 -5.82 6.66 -1.89
CA SER A 66 -6.25 7.37 -0.69
C SER A 66 -6.20 6.50 0.57
N CYS A 67 -6.23 5.16 0.41
CA CYS A 67 -6.14 4.19 1.49
C CYS A 67 -5.40 2.92 1.05
N ILE A 68 -5.12 2.04 2.01
CA ILE A 68 -4.43 0.75 1.77
C ILE A 68 -5.20 -0.11 0.74
N ASN A 69 -6.53 -0.08 0.78
CA ASN A 69 -7.35 -0.85 -0.14
C ASN A 69 -7.20 -0.40 -1.60
N ASP A 70 -7.01 0.90 -1.86
CA ASP A 70 -6.78 1.39 -3.23
C ASP A 70 -5.48 0.84 -3.80
N LEU A 71 -4.43 0.82 -2.97
CA LEU A 71 -3.14 0.24 -3.33
C LEU A 71 -3.26 -1.26 -3.61
N PHE A 72 -3.99 -1.98 -2.76
CA PHE A 72 -4.28 -3.40 -2.96
C PHE A 72 -4.98 -3.64 -4.31
N LEU A 73 -6.01 -2.85 -4.65
CA LEU A 73 -6.73 -2.98 -5.91
C LEU A 73 -5.82 -2.75 -7.13
N ILE A 74 -4.95 -1.75 -7.08
CA ILE A 74 -4.01 -1.47 -8.18
C ILE A 74 -3.04 -2.64 -8.38
N ILE A 75 -2.55 -3.24 -7.29
CA ILE A 75 -1.66 -4.39 -7.38
C ILE A 75 -2.39 -5.62 -7.91
N ASP A 76 -3.59 -5.91 -7.39
CA ASP A 76 -4.41 -7.06 -7.81
C ASP A 76 -4.80 -6.97 -9.29
N GLU A 77 -5.02 -5.76 -9.81
CA GLU A 77 -5.28 -5.52 -11.24
C GLU A 77 -4.05 -5.73 -12.13
N ARG A 78 -2.84 -5.63 -11.58
CA ARG A 78 -1.56 -5.66 -12.33
C ARG A 78 -0.74 -6.95 -12.15
N LEU A 79 -1.12 -7.82 -11.20
CA LEU A 79 -0.54 -9.15 -10.95
C LEU A 79 -1.06 -10.24 -11.90
#